data_AF-A0A7K0FD34-F1
#
_entry.id   AF-A0A7K0FD34-F1
#
_cell.length_a   1.000
_cell.length_b   1.000
_cell.length_c   1.000
_cell.angle_alpha   90.00
_cell.angle_beta   90.00
_cell.angle_gamma   90.00
#
_symmetry.space_group_name_H-M   'P 1'
#
loop_
_entity.id
_entity.type
_entity.pdbx_description
1 polymer ?
#
loop_
_entity_poly.entity_id
_entity_poly.type
_entity_poly.pdbx_seq_one_letter_code
_entity_poly.pdbx_strand_id
1 'polypeptide(L)'
;MIRKMKHIYKIFIAIALMTGLWSCENETDLMILEPQEAAFSIITPESGSSTILNKDTPNNTALTFTWEKVSYGTPTIVTYTVQFAASNTEFAAPVDITSSTSTHAAISVAELNAKALELGLTADVEGTIDVRIKATVGTTLSEPKLSTPITIALTPYRGVFPRIDLFLVGPGTAAGWSVTSNNMPIYRDTKENAKFYYTGYFNKDGFKLIEQIGFWAPAYGTNGAKVQYRATEGDTDPGVFPTTASGYYSFEVNLEELTYKITPYTGPMTTYATITLTGSVLTGDDTGWNTEVPLVQSAFDAHIWKVTQTFKAGKMKFKANNSWDVSWGDNGGDIIVEAGKYDIWFNDLDGRYMFISTP
;
A
#
# COMPACT_ATOMS: atom_id res chain seq x y z
N MET A 1 -70.71 63.39 -38.50
CA MET A 1 -70.81 61.99 -38.02
C MET A 1 -69.51 61.27 -38.35
N ILE A 2 -68.84 60.79 -37.31
CA ILE A 2 -67.48 60.27 -37.22
C ILE A 2 -67.35 58.94 -37.98
N ARG A 3 -66.56 58.85 -39.07
CA ARG A 3 -66.23 57.52 -39.64
C ARG A 3 -65.02 57.44 -40.60
N LYS A 4 -63.83 57.95 -40.24
CA LYS A 4 -62.59 57.56 -40.95
C LYS A 4 -61.34 57.57 -40.05
N MET A 5 -61.34 56.86 -38.92
CA MET A 5 -60.10 56.66 -38.11
C MET A 5 -59.99 55.27 -37.46
N LYS A 6 -60.61 54.22 -38.02
CA LYS A 6 -60.53 52.87 -37.41
C LYS A 6 -59.30 52.05 -37.79
N HIS A 7 -58.41 52.52 -38.68
CA HIS A 7 -57.26 51.74 -39.16
C HIS A 7 -55.89 52.42 -38.98
N ILE A 8 -55.85 53.73 -38.68
CA ILE A 8 -54.58 54.45 -38.43
C ILE A 8 -53.90 54.00 -37.13
N TYR A 9 -54.67 53.71 -36.08
CA TYR A 9 -54.11 53.20 -34.82
C TYR A 9 -53.49 51.79 -34.98
N LYS A 10 -54.04 50.97 -35.89
CA LYS A 10 -53.52 49.63 -36.19
C LYS A 10 -52.19 49.69 -36.95
N ILE A 11 -52.03 50.68 -37.83
CA ILE A 11 -50.78 50.92 -38.57
C ILE A 11 -49.70 51.47 -37.62
N PHE A 12 -50.04 52.38 -36.71
CA PHE A 12 -49.10 52.87 -35.70
C PHE A 12 -48.65 51.79 -34.71
N ILE A 13 -49.54 50.90 -34.27
CA ILE A 13 -49.19 49.77 -33.41
C ILE A 13 -48.33 48.75 -34.16
N ALA A 14 -48.60 48.49 -35.45
CA ALA A 14 -47.78 47.60 -36.26
C ALA A 14 -46.36 48.13 -36.53
N ILE A 15 -46.22 49.45 -36.73
CA ILE A 15 -44.92 50.10 -36.92
C ILE A 15 -44.13 50.17 -35.60
N ALA A 16 -44.80 50.44 -34.47
CA ALA A 16 -44.17 50.42 -33.14
C ALA A 16 -43.75 49.00 -32.69
N LEU A 17 -44.46 47.96 -33.16
CA LEU A 17 -44.06 46.55 -32.97
C LEU A 17 -42.87 46.15 -33.87
N MET A 18 -42.72 46.76 -35.05
CA MET A 18 -41.58 46.49 -35.95
C MET A 18 -40.28 47.14 -35.49
N THR A 19 -40.34 48.27 -34.78
CA THR A 19 -39.12 48.92 -34.23
C THR A 19 -38.59 48.23 -32.96
N GLY A 20 -39.33 47.28 -32.38
CA GLY A 20 -38.90 46.49 -31.22
C GLY A 20 -38.11 45.22 -31.56
N LEU A 21 -37.93 44.90 -32.85
CA LEU A 21 -37.18 43.72 -33.29
C LEU A 21 -35.69 44.00 -33.54
N TRP A 22 -35.19 45.17 -33.16
CA TRP A 22 -33.74 45.36 -33.00
C TRP A 22 -33.31 44.68 -31.71
N SER A 23 -33.22 43.35 -31.75
CA SER A 23 -32.43 42.61 -30.80
C SER A 23 -31.02 43.18 -30.89
N CYS A 24 -30.50 43.76 -29.81
CA CYS A 24 -29.06 43.84 -29.65
C CYS A 24 -28.57 42.39 -29.75
N GLU A 25 -27.93 42.02 -30.85
CA GLU A 25 -26.94 40.96 -30.79
C GLU A 25 -25.90 41.48 -29.79
N ASN A 26 -25.97 41.01 -28.55
CA ASN A 26 -24.82 41.06 -27.67
C ASN A 26 -23.82 40.08 -28.27
N GLU A 27 -23.08 40.55 -29.29
CA GLU A 27 -21.76 40.06 -29.65
C GLU A 27 -20.92 40.26 -28.40
N THR A 28 -21.02 39.30 -27.48
CA THR A 28 -20.15 39.25 -26.33
C THR A 28 -18.84 38.82 -26.94
N ASP A 29 -17.99 39.79 -27.25
CA ASP A 29 -16.64 39.62 -27.74
C ASP A 29 -15.85 38.94 -26.60
N LEU A 30 -16.12 37.65 -26.42
CA LEU A 30 -15.49 36.81 -25.42
C LEU A 30 -14.04 36.75 -25.87
N MET A 31 -13.19 37.50 -25.18
CA MET A 31 -11.75 37.49 -25.40
C MET A 31 -11.24 36.09 -25.03
N ILE A 32 -11.23 35.18 -26.01
CA ILE A 32 -10.62 33.86 -25.88
C ILE A 32 -9.12 34.10 -25.86
N LEU A 33 -8.51 33.83 -24.71
CA LEU A 33 -7.06 33.89 -24.59
C LEU A 33 -6.46 32.67 -25.27
N GLU A 34 -5.83 32.90 -26.42
CA GLU A 34 -5.07 31.88 -27.13
C GLU A 34 -3.60 31.89 -26.69
N PRO A 35 -2.95 30.73 -26.58
CA PRO A 35 -1.52 30.64 -26.31
C PRO A 35 -0.73 31.19 -27.50
N GLN A 36 0.21 32.11 -27.26
CA GLN A 36 0.98 32.74 -28.34
C GLN A 36 2.11 31.85 -28.86
N GLU A 37 2.57 30.90 -28.06
CA GLU A 37 3.64 30.00 -28.44
C GLU A 37 3.12 28.86 -29.33
N ALA A 38 3.81 28.63 -30.45
CA ALA A 38 3.51 27.52 -31.35
C ALA A 38 3.74 26.16 -30.67
N ALA A 39 4.74 26.06 -29.81
CA ALA A 39 5.04 24.91 -28.96
C ALA A 39 5.81 25.35 -27.71
N PHE A 40 5.82 24.51 -26.67
CA PHE A 40 6.71 24.67 -25.52
C PHE A 40 7.18 23.29 -25.04
N SER A 41 8.31 23.25 -24.34
CA SER A 41 9.03 22.01 -24.02
C SER A 41 9.26 21.82 -22.53
N ILE A 42 9.39 20.54 -22.15
CA ILE A 42 9.95 20.15 -20.86
C ILE A 42 11.47 20.32 -20.95
N ILE A 43 12.07 20.95 -19.94
CA ILE A 43 13.51 21.21 -19.84
C ILE A 43 14.18 20.08 -19.04
N THR A 44 13.60 19.72 -17.89
CA THR A 44 14.04 18.56 -17.10
C THR A 44 12.85 17.71 -16.65
N PRO A 45 12.99 16.38 -16.55
CA PRO A 45 14.11 15.59 -17.08
C PRO A 45 14.14 15.59 -18.61
N GLU A 46 15.28 15.22 -19.20
CA GLU A 46 15.39 15.01 -20.65
C GLU A 46 14.71 13.69 -21.06
N SER A 47 14.22 13.61 -22.30
CA SER A 47 13.69 12.36 -22.82
C SER A 47 14.76 11.26 -22.80
N GLY A 48 14.40 10.08 -22.31
CA GLY A 48 15.31 8.94 -22.11
C GLY A 48 15.95 8.89 -20.72
N SER A 49 15.71 9.87 -19.85
CA SER A 49 16.16 9.80 -18.45
C SER A 49 15.58 8.58 -17.73
N SER A 50 16.38 7.95 -16.87
CA SER A 50 15.97 6.80 -16.05
C SER A 50 16.08 7.09 -14.56
N THR A 51 15.10 6.62 -13.78
CA THR A 51 15.08 6.71 -12.32
C THR A 51 14.67 5.39 -11.68
N ILE A 52 15.50 4.88 -10.76
CA ILE A 52 15.15 3.75 -9.89
C ILE A 52 14.55 4.29 -8.59
N LEU A 53 13.35 3.84 -8.24
CA LEU A 53 12.63 4.32 -7.06
C LEU A 53 13.00 3.49 -5.83
N ASN A 54 13.31 4.16 -4.72
CA ASN A 54 13.77 3.51 -3.49
C ASN A 54 12.67 3.51 -2.42
N LYS A 55 12.19 2.32 -2.06
CA LYS A 55 11.16 2.12 -1.03
C LYS A 55 11.54 2.65 0.36
N ASP A 56 12.84 2.76 0.65
CA ASP A 56 13.35 3.17 1.95
C ASP A 56 13.32 4.70 2.15
N THR A 57 13.15 5.46 1.07
CA THR A 57 13.09 6.93 1.09
C THR A 57 11.84 7.48 0.42
N PRO A 58 10.63 7.05 0.84
CA PRO A 58 9.38 7.33 0.13
C PRO A 58 9.04 8.82 0.03
N ASN A 59 9.49 9.62 1.00
CA ASN A 59 9.22 11.06 1.07
C ASN A 59 10.27 11.94 0.38
N ASN A 60 11.38 11.36 -0.11
CA ASN A 60 12.37 12.13 -0.86
C ASN A 60 11.80 12.52 -2.23
N THR A 61 12.28 13.64 -2.77
CA THR A 61 11.98 14.02 -4.16
C THR A 61 12.63 13.03 -5.12
N ALA A 62 11.83 12.41 -6.00
CA ALA A 62 12.32 11.51 -7.04
C ALA A 62 12.67 12.24 -8.33
N LEU A 63 11.79 13.14 -8.76
CA LEU A 63 11.95 13.93 -9.98
C LEU A 63 11.48 15.36 -9.76
N THR A 64 12.20 16.31 -10.35
CA THR A 64 11.77 17.70 -10.48
C THR A 64 11.59 18.00 -11.95
N PHE A 65 10.34 18.19 -12.36
CA PHE A 65 10.00 18.63 -13.69
C PHE A 65 10.18 20.14 -13.78
N THR A 66 10.81 20.60 -14.85
CA THR A 66 10.88 22.01 -15.23
C THR A 66 10.51 22.17 -16.69
N TRP A 67 9.84 23.26 -17.05
CA TRP A 67 9.34 23.48 -18.42
C TRP A 67 9.37 24.96 -18.79
N GLU A 68 9.23 25.23 -20.09
CA GLU A 68 9.14 26.59 -20.61
C GLU A 68 7.83 27.28 -20.20
N LYS A 69 7.90 28.59 -19.93
CA LYS A 69 6.70 29.38 -19.61
C LYS A 69 5.84 29.58 -20.86
N VAL A 70 4.55 29.32 -20.77
CA VAL A 70 3.57 29.65 -21.81
C VAL A 70 3.03 31.06 -21.58
N SER A 71 3.00 31.86 -22.65
CA SER A 71 2.40 33.20 -22.68
C SER A 71 1.07 33.19 -23.42
N TYR A 72 0.09 33.93 -22.89
CA TYR A 72 -1.23 34.15 -23.50
C TYR A 72 -1.42 35.62 -23.91
N GLY A 73 -0.31 36.35 -24.11
CA GLY A 73 -0.31 37.74 -24.57
C GLY A 73 -0.75 38.78 -23.53
N THR A 74 -1.39 38.37 -22.43
CA THR A 74 -1.79 39.23 -21.31
C THR A 74 -1.29 38.68 -19.97
N PRO A 75 -1.12 39.52 -18.93
CA PRO A 75 -0.77 39.07 -17.59
C PRO A 75 -1.90 38.23 -16.97
N THR A 76 -1.81 36.91 -17.14
CA THR A 76 -2.74 35.94 -16.56
C THR A 76 -1.99 34.83 -15.81
N ILE A 77 -2.65 34.22 -14.82
CA ILE A 77 -2.10 33.10 -14.08
C ILE A 77 -2.29 31.84 -14.92
N VAL A 78 -1.17 31.23 -15.33
CA VAL A 78 -1.16 29.96 -16.04
C VAL A 78 -1.02 28.84 -15.02
N THR A 79 -1.95 27.88 -15.05
CA THR A 79 -1.86 26.63 -14.30
C THR A 79 -1.31 25.55 -15.21
N TYR A 80 -0.23 24.92 -14.78
CA TYR A 80 0.42 23.81 -15.45
C TYR A 80 0.12 22.52 -14.71
N THR A 81 -0.31 21.49 -15.42
CA THR A 81 -0.55 20.15 -14.89
C THR A 81 0.42 19.17 -15.55
N VAL A 82 1.18 18.44 -14.73
CA VAL A 82 2.02 17.34 -15.20
C VAL A 82 1.11 16.14 -15.49
N GLN A 83 1.13 15.63 -16.71
CA GLN A 83 0.34 14.47 -17.14
C GLN A 83 1.26 13.32 -17.52
N PHE A 84 0.96 12.12 -16.99
CA PHE A 84 1.61 10.88 -17.41
C PHE A 84 0.66 10.00 -18.23
N ALA A 85 1.21 9.17 -19.10
CA ALA A 85 0.51 8.10 -19.76
C ALA A 85 1.43 6.89 -19.93
N ALA A 86 0.84 5.70 -20.13
CA ALA A 86 1.61 4.55 -20.57
C ALA A 86 2.27 4.86 -21.92
N SER A 87 3.52 4.43 -22.10
CA SER A 87 4.27 4.78 -23.31
C SER A 87 3.60 4.30 -24.60
N ASN A 88 3.73 5.11 -25.65
CA ASN A 88 3.19 4.83 -26.99
C ASN A 88 1.66 4.71 -27.04
N THR A 89 0.94 5.32 -26.10
CA THR A 89 -0.54 5.38 -26.10
C THR A 89 -1.09 6.70 -26.62
N GLU A 90 -0.23 7.62 -27.06
CA GLU A 90 -0.60 8.97 -27.49
C GLU A 90 -1.45 9.72 -26.45
N PHE A 91 -1.22 9.45 -25.16
CA PHE A 91 -2.00 9.98 -24.05
C PHE A 91 -3.51 9.71 -24.19
N ALA A 92 -3.90 8.51 -24.64
CA ALA A 92 -5.30 8.10 -24.75
C ALA A 92 -6.05 8.15 -23.39
N ALA A 93 -5.34 7.90 -22.29
CA ALA A 93 -5.86 7.99 -20.92
C ALA A 93 -4.80 8.63 -20.00
N PRO A 94 -4.62 9.96 -20.06
CA PRO A 94 -3.59 10.63 -19.28
C PRO A 94 -4.02 10.75 -17.81
N VAL A 95 -3.06 10.57 -16.91
CA VAL A 95 -3.25 10.76 -15.46
C VAL A 95 -2.64 12.10 -15.06
N ASP A 96 -3.45 12.97 -14.47
CA ASP A 96 -2.98 14.22 -13.88
C ASP A 96 -2.26 13.89 -12.56
N ILE A 97 -0.98 14.28 -12.45
CA ILE A 97 -0.13 13.93 -11.30
C ILE A 97 -0.13 15.05 -10.28
N THR A 98 0.25 16.25 -10.72
CA THR A 98 0.33 17.44 -9.89
C THR A 98 0.10 18.68 -10.74
N SER A 99 -0.31 19.77 -10.10
CA SER A 99 -0.50 21.07 -10.75
C SER A 99 0.28 22.17 -10.04
N SER A 100 0.78 23.13 -10.80
CA SER A 100 1.61 24.23 -10.32
C SER A 100 1.31 25.50 -11.13
N THR A 101 1.36 26.67 -10.49
CA THR A 101 1.36 27.97 -11.19
C THR A 101 2.77 28.46 -11.52
N SER A 102 3.79 27.70 -11.09
CA SER A 102 5.19 27.91 -11.44
C SER A 102 5.57 27.04 -12.65
N THR A 103 6.75 27.27 -13.22
CA THR A 103 7.30 26.48 -14.33
C THR A 103 8.06 25.23 -13.87
N HIS A 104 7.72 24.71 -12.69
CA HIS A 104 8.29 23.51 -12.13
C HIS A 104 7.33 22.81 -11.17
N ALA A 105 7.55 21.50 -11.00
CA ALA A 105 6.90 20.67 -10.00
C ALA A 105 7.82 19.53 -9.55
N ALA A 106 7.85 19.26 -8.25
CA ALA A 106 8.58 18.13 -7.67
C ALA A 106 7.59 17.00 -7.34
N ILE A 107 8.01 15.75 -7.53
CA ILE A 107 7.22 14.55 -7.24
C ILE A 107 8.02 13.67 -6.29
N SER A 108 7.37 13.17 -5.23
CA SER A 108 8.02 12.28 -4.26
C SER A 108 8.23 10.88 -4.82
N VAL A 109 9.15 10.11 -4.21
CA VAL A 109 9.40 8.71 -4.55
C VAL A 109 8.12 7.87 -4.42
N ALA A 110 7.37 8.01 -3.33
CA ALA A 110 6.14 7.26 -3.11
C ALA A 110 5.05 7.56 -4.15
N GLU A 111 4.85 8.85 -4.46
CA GLU A 111 3.85 9.28 -5.44
C GLU A 111 4.21 8.81 -6.85
N LEU A 112 5.46 8.99 -7.27
CA LEU A 112 5.93 8.53 -8.57
C LEU A 112 5.83 7.00 -8.69
N ASN A 113 6.12 6.27 -7.62
CA ASN A 113 6.00 4.82 -7.59
C ASN A 113 4.55 4.35 -7.76
N ALA A 114 3.63 4.92 -6.99
CA ALA A 114 2.21 4.60 -7.09
C ALA A 114 1.67 4.83 -8.51
N LYS A 115 2.06 5.96 -9.14
CA LYS A 115 1.62 6.31 -10.49
C LYS A 115 2.25 5.45 -11.57
N ALA A 116 3.51 5.07 -11.43
CA ALA A 116 4.15 4.11 -12.34
C ALA A 116 3.43 2.75 -12.33
N LEU A 117 3.09 2.23 -11.14
CA LEU A 117 2.35 0.99 -11.00
C LEU A 117 0.91 1.11 -11.54
N GLU A 118 0.22 2.23 -11.30
CA GLU A 118 -1.11 2.51 -11.85
C GLU A 118 -1.12 2.54 -13.39
N LEU A 119 -0.03 3.01 -14.00
CA LEU A 119 0.19 3.02 -15.45
C LEU A 119 0.61 1.65 -16.02
N GLY A 120 0.71 0.63 -15.17
CA GLY A 120 0.98 -0.76 -15.57
C GLY A 120 2.45 -1.13 -15.66
N LEU A 121 3.37 -0.30 -15.15
CA LEU A 121 4.77 -0.73 -15.01
C LEU A 121 4.86 -1.86 -13.98
N THR A 122 5.74 -2.81 -14.25
CA THR A 122 5.99 -3.93 -13.34
C THR A 122 7.01 -3.53 -12.30
N ALA A 123 6.74 -3.81 -11.03
CA ALA A 123 7.71 -3.59 -9.95
C ALA A 123 9.04 -4.32 -10.23
N ASP A 124 10.14 -3.67 -9.84
CA ASP A 124 11.52 -4.14 -9.97
C ASP A 124 11.99 -4.40 -11.42
N VAL A 125 11.22 -3.90 -12.39
CA VAL A 125 11.51 -3.98 -13.82
C VAL A 125 11.49 -2.56 -14.39
N GLU A 126 12.52 -2.20 -15.15
CA GLU A 126 12.53 -0.92 -15.87
C GLU A 126 11.43 -0.91 -16.93
N GLY A 127 10.58 0.10 -16.89
CA GLY A 127 9.56 0.37 -17.90
C GLY A 127 9.51 1.85 -18.24
N THR A 128 8.82 2.21 -19.31
CA THR A 128 8.75 3.60 -19.78
C THR A 128 7.35 4.20 -19.62
N ILE A 129 7.32 5.50 -19.36
CA ILE A 129 6.09 6.32 -19.39
C ILE A 129 6.30 7.55 -20.26
N ASP A 130 5.22 8.05 -20.84
CA ASP A 130 5.22 9.32 -21.57
C ASP A 130 4.71 10.44 -20.66
N VAL A 131 5.37 11.59 -20.73
CA VAL A 131 5.09 12.76 -19.90
C VAL A 131 4.84 13.98 -20.77
N ARG A 132 3.81 14.77 -20.44
CA ARG A 132 3.58 16.09 -21.04
C ARG A 132 3.09 17.09 -20.00
N ILE A 133 3.22 18.38 -20.30
CA ILE A 133 2.66 19.46 -19.49
C ILE A 133 1.43 20.03 -20.18
N LYS A 134 0.33 20.16 -19.42
CA LYS A 134 -0.91 20.82 -19.84
C LYS A 134 -0.98 22.20 -19.19
N ALA A 135 -0.91 23.27 -19.98
CA ALA A 135 -1.04 24.65 -19.53
C ALA A 135 -2.46 25.18 -19.78
N THR A 136 -3.07 25.82 -18.78
CA THR A 136 -4.42 26.42 -18.87
C THR A 136 -4.48 27.76 -18.15
N VAL A 137 -5.43 28.63 -18.51
CA VAL A 137 -5.62 29.97 -17.90
C VAL A 137 -6.93 30.13 -17.13
N GLY A 138 -7.53 29.02 -16.69
CA GLY A 138 -8.66 29.02 -15.73
C GLY A 138 -10.01 29.52 -16.25
N THR A 139 -10.09 30.02 -17.49
CA THR A 139 -11.35 30.37 -18.14
C THR A 139 -11.91 29.19 -18.91
N THR A 140 -13.21 28.93 -18.79
CA THR A 140 -13.93 27.75 -19.35
C THR A 140 -13.89 27.64 -20.88
N LEU A 141 -13.36 28.64 -21.58
CA LEU A 141 -13.25 28.71 -23.04
C LEU A 141 -11.79 28.74 -23.54
N SER A 142 -10.79 28.74 -22.65
CA SER A 142 -9.38 28.73 -23.08
C SER A 142 -8.93 27.33 -23.49
N GLU A 143 -8.38 27.18 -24.69
CA GLU A 143 -7.82 25.90 -25.12
C GLU A 143 -6.54 25.59 -24.31
N PRO A 144 -6.42 24.36 -23.77
CA PRO A 144 -5.20 23.95 -23.10
C PRO A 144 -4.05 23.89 -24.10
N LYS A 145 -2.89 24.46 -23.74
CA LYS A 145 -1.66 24.25 -24.50
C LYS A 145 -0.92 23.04 -23.95
N LEU A 146 -0.56 22.10 -24.82
CA LEU A 146 0.22 20.92 -24.47
C LEU A 146 1.69 21.12 -24.85
N SER A 147 2.60 20.64 -24.00
CA SER A 147 4.03 20.60 -24.33
C SER A 147 4.32 19.50 -25.35
N THR A 148 5.48 19.58 -25.99
CA THR A 148 6.08 18.39 -26.62
C THR A 148 6.23 17.30 -25.56
N PRO A 149 5.74 16.07 -25.79
CA PRO A 149 5.89 15.00 -24.82
C PRO A 149 7.33 14.46 -24.80
N ILE A 150 7.74 13.97 -23.64
CA ILE A 150 8.99 13.21 -23.47
C ILE A 150 8.67 11.80 -22.99
N THR A 151 9.57 10.86 -23.21
CA THR A 151 9.48 9.52 -22.63
C THR A 151 10.59 9.37 -21.58
N ILE A 152 10.27 8.85 -20.39
CA ILE A 152 11.25 8.55 -19.35
C ILE A 152 11.13 7.08 -18.91
N ALA A 153 12.23 6.53 -18.41
CA ALA A 153 12.26 5.19 -17.84
C ALA A 153 12.17 5.26 -16.31
N LEU A 154 11.41 4.35 -15.72
CA LEU A 154 11.25 4.20 -14.28
C LEU A 154 11.40 2.73 -13.92
N THR A 155 12.11 2.46 -12.83
CA THR A 155 12.07 1.17 -12.15
C THR A 155 11.31 1.36 -10.83
N PRO A 156 9.99 1.11 -10.80
CA PRO A 156 9.22 1.19 -9.57
C PRO A 156 9.57 0.06 -8.62
N TYR A 157 9.39 0.29 -7.33
CA TYR A 157 9.44 -0.76 -6.31
C TYR A 157 8.03 -1.25 -6.02
N ARG A 158 7.93 -2.46 -5.49
CA ARG A 158 6.65 -3.02 -5.10
C ARG A 158 6.07 -2.33 -3.86
N GLY A 159 4.77 -2.00 -3.88
CA GLY A 159 4.06 -1.47 -2.71
C GLY A 159 4.14 -2.41 -1.49
N VAL A 160 3.89 -1.87 -0.30
CA VAL A 160 3.97 -2.65 0.94
C VAL A 160 2.79 -3.62 1.03
N PHE A 161 3.06 -4.93 1.08
CA PHE A 161 2.03 -5.93 1.35
C PHE A 161 1.33 -5.63 2.70
N PRO A 162 -0.01 -5.73 2.79
CA PRO A 162 -0.71 -5.39 4.03
C PRO A 162 -0.24 -6.28 5.20
N ARG A 163 -0.24 -5.70 6.41
CA ARG A 163 0.09 -6.45 7.62
C ARG A 163 -1.09 -7.36 7.99
N ILE A 164 -1.02 -8.64 7.61
CA ILE A 164 -2.00 -9.67 7.96
C ILE A 164 -1.43 -10.68 8.94
N ASP A 165 -2.23 -11.20 9.87
CA ASP A 165 -1.84 -12.31 10.75
C ASP A 165 -2.26 -13.64 10.11
N LEU A 166 -1.44 -14.67 10.25
CA LEU A 166 -1.70 -15.99 9.66
C LEU A 166 -1.72 -17.05 10.74
N PHE A 167 -2.73 -17.91 10.71
CA PHE A 167 -2.95 -18.96 11.70
C PHE A 167 -2.95 -20.34 11.07
N LEU A 168 -2.31 -21.29 11.75
CA LEU A 168 -2.23 -22.68 11.35
C LEU A 168 -3.59 -23.38 11.51
N VAL A 169 -3.97 -24.17 10.52
CA VAL A 169 -5.11 -25.10 10.56
C VAL A 169 -4.75 -26.39 9.81
N GLY A 170 -5.19 -27.53 10.32
CA GLY A 170 -5.00 -28.84 9.69
C GLY A 170 -4.49 -29.91 10.66
N PRO A 171 -4.58 -31.19 10.29
CA PRO A 171 -4.20 -32.33 11.12
C PRO A 171 -2.72 -32.37 11.49
N GLY A 172 -1.86 -31.70 10.70
CA GLY A 172 -0.46 -31.46 11.02
C GLY A 172 -0.24 -30.55 12.23
N THR A 173 -1.26 -29.82 12.71
CA THR A 173 -1.12 -28.80 13.76
C THR A 173 -2.04 -29.10 14.95
N ALA A 174 -1.90 -28.32 16.03
CA ALA A 174 -2.75 -28.42 17.21
C ALA A 174 -4.24 -28.18 16.94
N ALA A 175 -4.55 -27.47 15.85
CA ALA A 175 -5.92 -27.08 15.52
C ALA A 175 -6.73 -28.22 14.88
N GLY A 176 -6.08 -29.18 14.23
CA GLY A 176 -6.79 -30.09 13.33
C GLY A 176 -7.57 -29.31 12.28
N TRP A 177 -8.66 -29.87 11.74
CA TRP A 177 -9.57 -29.14 10.86
C TRP A 177 -10.56 -28.23 11.63
N SER A 178 -10.07 -27.50 12.64
CA SER A 178 -10.83 -26.48 13.36
C SER A 178 -10.27 -25.09 13.05
N VAL A 179 -11.15 -24.16 12.70
CA VAL A 179 -10.80 -22.74 12.53
C VAL A 179 -11.08 -21.91 13.79
N THR A 180 -11.60 -22.51 14.86
CA THR A 180 -12.01 -21.78 16.09
C THR A 180 -11.26 -22.22 17.34
N SER A 181 -10.32 -23.16 17.23
CA SER A 181 -9.67 -23.76 18.39
C SER A 181 -8.21 -24.10 18.10
N ASN A 182 -7.32 -23.69 19.00
CA ASN A 182 -5.89 -23.99 18.97
C ASN A 182 -5.15 -23.57 17.68
N ASN A 183 -5.70 -22.59 16.94
CA ASN A 183 -5.07 -22.01 15.76
C ASN A 183 -3.88 -21.14 16.20
N MET A 184 -2.69 -21.73 16.18
CA MET A 184 -1.45 -21.03 16.47
C MET A 184 -1.05 -20.11 15.31
N PRO A 185 -0.61 -18.87 15.56
CA PRO A 185 -0.17 -17.98 14.50
C PRO A 185 1.28 -18.28 14.05
N ILE A 186 1.64 -17.88 12.83
CA ILE A 186 3.01 -17.94 12.30
C ILE A 186 3.67 -16.56 12.19
N TYR A 187 4.99 -16.50 12.32
CA TYR A 187 5.73 -15.28 12.59
C TYR A 187 6.04 -14.48 11.31
N ARG A 188 5.49 -13.28 11.19
CA ARG A 188 5.79 -12.34 10.10
C ARG A 188 7.24 -11.85 10.19
N ASP A 189 7.89 -11.71 9.03
CA ASP A 189 9.17 -11.03 8.92
C ASP A 189 9.05 -9.56 9.37
N THR A 190 10.10 -9.02 10.00
CA THR A 190 10.09 -7.64 10.51
C THR A 190 10.33 -6.60 9.42
N LYS A 191 10.80 -7.02 8.24
CA LYS A 191 11.13 -6.15 7.10
C LYS A 191 10.22 -6.38 5.89
N GLU A 192 9.60 -7.56 5.79
CA GLU A 192 8.82 -7.96 4.62
C GLU A 192 7.44 -8.52 5.03
N ASN A 193 6.39 -7.71 4.90
CA ASN A 193 5.06 -8.08 5.38
C ASN A 193 4.45 -9.33 4.73
N ALA A 194 4.88 -9.67 3.50
CA ALA A 194 4.42 -10.85 2.78
C ALA A 194 5.14 -12.15 3.20
N LYS A 195 6.19 -12.04 4.02
CA LYS A 195 7.07 -13.16 4.37
C LYS A 195 6.82 -13.61 5.79
N PHE A 196 6.68 -14.92 5.98
CA PHE A 196 6.38 -15.52 7.28
C PHE A 196 7.20 -16.79 7.52
N TYR A 197 7.40 -17.11 8.79
CA TYR A 197 8.17 -18.25 9.24
C TYR A 197 7.46 -18.99 10.37
N TYR A 198 7.74 -20.28 10.46
CA TYR A 198 7.41 -21.10 11.61
C TYR A 198 8.47 -22.18 11.78
N THR A 199 9.10 -22.24 12.96
CA THR A 199 9.98 -23.35 13.33
C THR A 199 9.32 -24.07 14.50
N GLY A 200 8.89 -25.32 14.32
CA GLY A 200 8.16 -26.01 15.36
C GLY A 200 7.71 -27.40 14.97
N TYR A 201 7.00 -28.04 15.89
CA TYR A 201 6.49 -29.39 15.73
C TYR A 201 5.27 -29.42 14.82
N PHE A 202 5.27 -30.37 13.88
CA PHE A 202 4.08 -30.78 13.15
C PHE A 202 3.84 -32.28 13.30
N ASN A 203 2.57 -32.69 13.27
CA ASN A 203 2.21 -34.07 12.98
C ASN A 203 2.36 -34.35 11.48
N LYS A 204 2.45 -35.63 11.10
CA LYS A 204 2.17 -36.07 9.73
C LYS A 204 0.74 -35.68 9.33
N ASP A 205 0.54 -35.22 8.08
CA ASP A 205 -0.73 -35.06 7.30
C ASP A 205 -0.85 -33.67 6.63
N GLY A 206 -0.24 -32.63 7.21
CA GLY A 206 -0.13 -31.29 6.61
C GLY A 206 -1.09 -30.26 7.18
N PHE A 207 -1.02 -29.05 6.64
CA PHE A 207 -1.75 -27.88 7.14
C PHE A 207 -2.06 -26.84 6.05
N LYS A 208 -2.90 -25.86 6.39
CA LYS A 208 -3.18 -24.63 5.65
C LYS A 208 -2.99 -23.44 6.61
N LEU A 209 -3.09 -22.23 6.05
CA LEU A 209 -3.06 -20.99 6.80
C LEU A 209 -4.38 -20.24 6.58
N ILE A 210 -4.96 -19.70 7.64
CA ILE A 210 -6.13 -18.81 7.58
C ILE A 210 -5.71 -17.42 8.03
N GLU A 211 -6.29 -16.38 7.45
CA GLU A 211 -6.04 -14.99 7.88
C GLU A 211 -6.87 -14.60 9.12
N GLN A 212 -7.97 -15.33 9.36
CA GLN A 212 -8.90 -15.00 10.41
C GLN A 212 -9.41 -16.25 11.13
N ILE A 213 -9.23 -16.30 12.44
CA ILE A 213 -9.85 -17.32 13.30
C ILE A 213 -11.37 -17.24 13.15
N GLY A 214 -11.99 -18.39 12.94
CA GLY A 214 -13.43 -18.58 12.75
C GLY A 214 -13.86 -18.76 11.30
N PHE A 215 -12.97 -18.55 10.33
CA PHE A 215 -13.31 -18.54 8.90
C PHE A 215 -12.34 -19.40 8.09
N TRP A 216 -12.83 -20.05 7.03
CA TRP A 216 -12.01 -20.88 6.12
C TRP A 216 -11.46 -20.11 4.92
N ALA A 217 -11.90 -18.87 4.72
CA ALA A 217 -11.34 -17.92 3.79
C ALA A 217 -11.35 -16.51 4.44
N PRO A 218 -10.35 -15.65 4.19
CA PRO A 218 -9.21 -15.89 3.29
C PRO A 218 -8.21 -16.91 3.84
N ALA A 219 -7.63 -17.71 2.94
CA ALA A 219 -6.73 -18.80 3.31
C ALA A 219 -5.64 -19.06 2.27
N TYR A 220 -4.58 -19.72 2.71
CA TYR A 220 -3.46 -20.15 1.88
C TYR A 220 -3.22 -21.65 2.04
N GLY A 221 -2.95 -22.29 0.92
CA GLY A 221 -2.49 -23.66 0.84
C GLY A 221 -1.56 -23.82 -0.35
N THR A 222 -1.53 -25.00 -0.95
CA THR A 222 -0.63 -25.30 -2.06
C THR A 222 -1.36 -25.59 -3.37
N ASN A 223 -0.71 -25.23 -4.48
CA ASN A 223 -0.96 -25.80 -5.79
C ASN A 223 0.36 -26.39 -6.29
N GLY A 224 0.64 -27.64 -5.91
CA GLY A 224 1.93 -28.27 -6.10
C GLY A 224 3.04 -27.57 -5.31
N ALA A 225 4.05 -27.04 -6.03
CA ALA A 225 5.19 -26.36 -5.43
C ALA A 225 4.95 -24.87 -5.14
N LYS A 226 3.78 -24.31 -5.49
CA LYS A 226 3.43 -22.90 -5.27
C LYS A 226 2.40 -22.76 -4.15
N VAL A 227 2.40 -21.58 -3.54
CA VAL A 227 1.31 -21.14 -2.66
C VAL A 227 0.11 -20.78 -3.52
N GLN A 228 -1.08 -21.16 -3.07
CA GLN A 228 -2.35 -20.73 -3.65
C GLN A 228 -3.15 -19.98 -2.61
N TYR A 229 -3.57 -18.77 -2.97
CA TYR A 229 -4.48 -17.95 -2.19
C TYR A 229 -5.94 -18.30 -2.54
N ARG A 230 -6.77 -18.41 -1.50
CA ARG A 230 -8.22 -18.56 -1.57
C ARG A 230 -8.83 -17.35 -0.88
N ALA A 231 -9.30 -16.37 -1.67
CA ALA A 231 -9.80 -15.12 -1.14
C ALA A 231 -11.18 -15.28 -0.48
N THR A 232 -12.04 -16.09 -1.09
CA THR A 232 -13.43 -16.29 -0.68
C THR A 232 -13.81 -17.77 -0.65
N GLU A 233 -14.95 -18.09 -0.02
CA GLU A 233 -15.44 -19.47 0.02
C GLU A 233 -15.77 -20.05 -1.36
N GLY A 234 -16.07 -19.20 -2.34
CA GLY A 234 -16.36 -19.62 -3.72
C GLY A 234 -15.13 -19.95 -4.56
N ASP A 235 -13.93 -19.56 -4.09
CA ASP A 235 -12.69 -19.84 -4.79
C ASP A 235 -12.25 -21.29 -4.60
N THR A 236 -11.48 -21.80 -5.57
CA THR A 236 -10.96 -23.18 -5.53
C THR A 236 -10.15 -23.41 -4.26
N ASP A 237 -10.51 -24.45 -3.52
CA ASP A 237 -9.83 -24.81 -2.28
C ASP A 237 -8.40 -25.30 -2.58
N PRO A 238 -7.36 -24.69 -1.97
CA PRO A 238 -5.99 -25.11 -2.21
C PRO A 238 -5.70 -26.46 -1.53
N GLY A 239 -4.61 -27.12 -1.94
CA GLY A 239 -4.06 -28.26 -1.23
C GLY A 239 -3.45 -27.87 0.12
N VAL A 240 -2.95 -28.86 0.85
CA VAL A 240 -2.22 -28.63 2.12
C VAL A 240 -0.73 -28.41 1.88
N PHE A 241 -0.08 -27.64 2.75
CA PHE A 241 1.36 -27.68 2.94
C PHE A 241 1.72 -29.05 3.55
N PRO A 242 2.54 -29.87 2.87
CA PRO A 242 2.71 -31.26 3.26
C PRO A 242 3.70 -31.42 4.43
N THR A 243 3.30 -32.18 5.46
CA THR A 243 4.20 -32.69 6.51
C THR A 243 4.23 -34.22 6.42
N THR A 244 5.32 -34.76 5.87
CA THR A 244 5.41 -36.19 5.47
C THR A 244 5.59 -37.13 6.67
N ALA A 245 6.12 -36.62 7.77
CA ALA A 245 6.30 -37.30 9.04
C ALA A 245 6.02 -36.33 10.19
N SER A 246 5.76 -36.86 11.39
CA SER A 246 5.73 -36.02 12.58
C SER A 246 7.15 -35.65 13.00
N GLY A 247 7.35 -34.41 13.44
CA GLY A 247 8.65 -33.91 13.86
C GLY A 247 8.74 -32.40 13.80
N TYR A 248 9.93 -31.87 14.10
CA TYR A 248 10.22 -30.44 14.01
C TYR A 248 10.59 -30.05 12.59
N TYR A 249 10.02 -28.96 12.10
CA TYR A 249 10.26 -28.40 10.77
C TYR A 249 10.51 -26.90 10.85
N SER A 250 11.27 -26.37 9.88
CA SER A 250 11.25 -24.97 9.53
C SER A 250 10.40 -24.79 8.27
N PHE A 251 9.41 -23.93 8.38
CA PHE A 251 8.49 -23.52 7.34
C PHE A 251 8.69 -22.03 7.03
N GLU A 252 8.81 -21.71 5.76
CA GLU A 252 8.90 -20.35 5.23
C GLU A 252 7.87 -20.20 4.11
N VAL A 253 7.14 -19.08 4.10
CA VAL A 253 6.17 -18.75 3.06
C VAL A 253 6.30 -17.29 2.66
N ASN A 254 6.26 -17.04 1.36
CA ASN A 254 6.17 -15.71 0.77
C ASN A 254 4.86 -15.61 -0.02
N LEU A 255 3.94 -14.79 0.48
CA LEU A 255 2.60 -14.62 -0.10
C LEU A 255 2.59 -13.79 -1.38
N GLU A 256 3.65 -13.03 -1.60
CA GLU A 256 3.80 -12.15 -2.75
C GLU A 256 4.47 -12.87 -3.92
N GLU A 257 5.50 -13.66 -3.63
CA GLU A 257 6.14 -14.55 -4.61
C GLU A 257 5.35 -15.84 -4.84
N LEU A 258 4.39 -16.13 -3.96
CA LEU A 258 3.60 -17.37 -3.93
C LEU A 258 4.48 -18.62 -3.84
N THR A 259 5.50 -18.57 -2.99
CA THR A 259 6.45 -19.67 -2.76
C THR A 259 6.43 -20.12 -1.30
N TYR A 260 6.74 -21.38 -1.06
CA TYR A 260 6.97 -21.89 0.28
C TYR A 260 8.12 -22.88 0.31
N LYS A 261 8.69 -23.09 1.50
CA LYS A 261 9.69 -24.10 1.79
C LYS A 261 9.37 -24.74 3.13
N ILE A 262 9.39 -26.06 3.18
CA ILE A 262 9.27 -26.83 4.42
C ILE A 262 10.39 -27.86 4.50
N THR A 263 11.18 -27.81 5.56
CA THR A 263 12.34 -28.70 5.75
C THR A 263 12.42 -29.17 7.19
N PRO A 264 12.83 -30.42 7.47
CA PRO A 264 13.09 -30.87 8.84
C PRO A 264 14.06 -29.92 9.56
N TYR A 265 13.73 -29.57 10.80
CA TYR A 265 14.59 -28.76 11.66
C TYR A 265 15.56 -29.66 12.40
N THR A 266 16.85 -29.35 12.30
CA THR A 266 17.94 -30.10 12.94
C THR A 266 18.80 -29.23 13.86
N GLY A 267 18.31 -28.04 14.22
CA GLY A 267 19.00 -27.14 15.13
C GLY A 267 18.91 -27.61 16.59
N PRO A 268 19.62 -26.92 17.50
CA PRO A 268 19.58 -27.24 18.92
C PRO A 268 18.18 -26.96 19.51
N MET A 269 17.69 -27.89 20.34
CA MET A 269 16.40 -27.79 21.02
C MET A 269 16.64 -27.84 22.54
N THR A 270 16.93 -26.70 23.13
CA THR A 270 17.11 -26.58 24.58
C THR A 270 15.74 -26.45 25.24
N THR A 271 15.42 -27.34 26.19
CA THR A 271 14.19 -27.22 26.97
C THR A 271 14.37 -26.20 28.10
N TYR A 272 13.46 -25.24 28.21
CA TYR A 272 13.40 -24.28 29.30
C TYR A 272 12.22 -24.61 30.23
N ALA A 273 12.41 -24.42 31.54
CA ALA A 273 11.34 -24.68 32.51
C ALA A 273 10.33 -23.53 32.54
N THR A 274 10.81 -22.30 32.38
CA THR A 274 9.96 -21.10 32.26
C THR A 274 10.52 -20.15 31.23
N ILE A 275 9.61 -19.46 30.52
CA ILE A 275 9.91 -18.24 29.79
C ILE A 275 9.07 -17.11 30.40
N THR A 276 9.70 -15.96 30.65
CA THR A 276 9.04 -14.76 31.15
C THR A 276 9.22 -13.60 30.18
N LEU A 277 8.26 -12.68 30.20
CA LEU A 277 8.36 -11.33 29.61
C LEU A 277 8.67 -10.35 30.74
N THR A 278 9.54 -9.39 30.48
CA THR A 278 9.86 -8.29 31.40
C THR A 278 10.11 -7.00 30.62
N GLY A 279 9.93 -5.84 31.27
CA GLY A 279 10.33 -4.56 30.71
C GLY A 279 9.40 -3.40 31.05
N SER A 280 9.79 -2.21 30.61
CA SER A 280 9.06 -0.97 30.87
C SER A 280 7.66 -0.93 30.26
N VAL A 281 7.35 -1.80 29.29
CA VAL A 281 5.97 -2.00 28.79
C VAL A 281 4.96 -2.36 29.88
N LEU A 282 5.42 -2.93 31.01
CA LEU A 282 4.55 -3.40 32.09
C LEU A 282 4.07 -2.26 33.00
N THR A 283 4.91 -1.25 33.25
CA THR A 283 4.63 -0.15 34.20
C THR A 283 4.58 1.22 33.52
N GLY A 284 5.20 1.37 32.36
CA GLY A 284 5.42 2.64 31.65
C GLY A 284 6.74 3.33 32.02
N ASP A 285 7.59 2.70 32.82
CA ASP A 285 8.90 3.20 33.26
C ASP A 285 9.88 2.03 33.53
N ASP A 286 11.13 2.34 33.89
CA ASP A 286 12.16 1.31 34.08
C ASP A 286 11.93 0.38 35.29
N THR A 287 10.93 0.65 36.15
CA THR A 287 10.61 -0.28 37.25
C THR A 287 10.03 -1.61 36.73
N GLY A 288 9.46 -1.61 35.53
CA GLY A 288 8.92 -2.79 34.86
C GLY A 288 9.97 -3.87 34.55
N TRP A 289 11.26 -3.53 34.49
CA TRP A 289 12.36 -4.50 34.35
C TRP A 289 12.57 -5.39 35.59
N ASN A 290 11.95 -5.05 36.72
CA ASN A 290 11.93 -5.89 37.94
C ASN A 290 10.65 -6.74 38.05
N THR A 291 9.77 -6.66 37.04
CA THR A 291 8.52 -7.41 36.99
C THR A 291 8.62 -8.51 35.94
N GLU A 292 8.18 -9.71 36.30
CA GLU A 292 8.20 -10.87 35.43
C GLU A 292 6.77 -11.35 35.18
N VAL A 293 6.42 -11.50 33.91
CA VAL A 293 5.15 -12.10 33.49
C VAL A 293 5.46 -13.46 32.87
N PRO A 294 5.05 -14.57 33.50
CA PRO A 294 5.28 -15.91 32.93
C PRO A 294 4.44 -16.13 31.68
N LEU A 295 5.04 -16.73 30.66
CA LEU A 295 4.34 -17.24 29.49
C LEU A 295 3.86 -18.67 29.74
N VAL A 296 2.76 -19.04 29.08
CA VAL A 296 2.20 -20.39 29.08
C VAL A 296 2.82 -21.18 27.93
N GLN A 297 3.48 -22.30 28.27
CA GLN A 297 4.00 -23.24 27.28
C GLN A 297 2.85 -23.95 26.54
N SER A 298 2.99 -24.13 25.23
CA SER A 298 2.05 -24.93 24.43
C SER A 298 2.18 -26.41 24.78
N ALA A 299 1.03 -27.09 24.94
CA ALA A 299 0.99 -28.53 25.14
C ALA A 299 1.24 -29.34 23.85
N PHE A 300 1.15 -28.69 22.69
CA PHE A 300 1.41 -29.31 21.39
C PHE A 300 2.88 -29.21 20.98
N ASP A 301 3.54 -28.12 21.36
CA ASP A 301 4.96 -27.88 21.07
C ASP A 301 5.59 -27.14 22.26
N ALA A 302 6.54 -27.80 22.94
CA ALA A 302 7.21 -27.28 24.12
C ALA A 302 8.04 -26.01 23.86
N HIS A 303 8.31 -25.68 22.60
CA HIS A 303 9.11 -24.52 22.22
C HIS A 303 8.27 -23.27 21.90
N ILE A 304 6.95 -23.40 21.94
CA ILE A 304 6.02 -22.31 21.72
C ILE A 304 5.43 -21.84 23.04
N TRP A 305 5.51 -20.54 23.28
CA TRP A 305 5.09 -19.88 24.50
C TRP A 305 4.10 -18.77 24.18
N LYS A 306 3.07 -18.59 25.01
CA LYS A 306 2.05 -17.56 24.79
C LYS A 306 1.60 -16.86 26.07
N VAL A 307 1.21 -15.60 25.96
CA VAL A 307 0.57 -14.83 27.04
C VAL A 307 -0.29 -13.73 26.45
N THR A 308 -1.40 -13.41 27.11
CA THR A 308 -2.17 -12.20 26.82
C THR A 308 -1.79 -11.13 27.83
N GLN A 309 -1.34 -9.97 27.37
CA GLN A 309 -0.90 -8.89 28.26
C GLN A 309 -1.31 -7.52 27.73
N THR A 310 -1.71 -6.65 28.66
CA THR A 310 -1.88 -5.22 28.38
C THR A 310 -0.58 -4.49 28.66
N PHE A 311 -0.13 -3.70 27.69
CA PHE A 311 1.10 -2.93 27.71
C PHE A 311 0.86 -1.42 27.66
N LYS A 312 1.79 -0.70 28.28
CA LYS A 312 2.12 0.69 28.00
C LYS A 312 3.10 0.72 26.83
N ALA A 313 3.22 1.87 26.16
CA ALA A 313 4.30 2.08 25.20
C ALA A 313 5.65 1.99 25.94
N GLY A 314 6.58 1.19 25.43
CA GLY A 314 7.83 0.94 26.13
C GLY A 314 8.69 -0.14 25.49
N LYS A 315 9.59 -0.71 26.31
CA LYS A 315 10.57 -1.72 25.90
C LYS A 315 10.36 -3.03 26.67
N MET A 316 10.66 -4.16 26.04
CA MET A 316 10.60 -5.47 26.69
C MET A 316 11.63 -6.46 26.15
N LYS A 317 11.85 -7.54 26.92
CA LYS A 317 12.58 -8.74 26.51
C LYS A 317 11.88 -10.00 27.02
N PHE A 318 12.22 -11.12 26.39
CA PHE A 318 11.90 -12.46 26.90
C PHE A 318 13.13 -13.04 27.63
N LYS A 319 12.92 -13.85 28.67
CA LYS A 319 13.98 -14.49 29.44
C LYS A 319 13.65 -15.92 29.75
N ALA A 320 14.64 -16.81 29.73
CA ALA A 320 14.49 -18.15 30.23
C ALA A 320 14.81 -18.23 31.72
N ASN A 321 14.04 -19.05 32.44
CA ASN A 321 14.29 -19.40 33.85
C ASN A 321 14.46 -18.17 34.77
N ASN A 322 13.81 -17.06 34.42
CA ASN A 322 13.95 -15.77 35.10
C ASN A 322 15.42 -15.27 35.23
N SER A 323 16.29 -15.64 34.29
CA SER A 323 17.70 -15.23 34.26
C SER A 323 18.01 -14.42 32.99
N TRP A 324 19.02 -13.55 33.07
CA TRP A 324 19.55 -12.83 31.91
C TRP A 324 20.55 -13.66 31.08
N ASP A 325 20.98 -14.82 31.59
CA ASP A 325 21.92 -15.72 30.90
C ASP A 325 21.42 -16.13 29.51
N VAL A 326 20.10 -16.33 29.40
CA VAL A 326 19.42 -16.58 28.14
C VAL A 326 18.23 -15.63 28.04
N SER A 327 18.35 -14.64 27.17
CA SER A 327 17.31 -13.65 26.92
C SER A 327 17.21 -13.33 25.43
N TRP A 328 16.01 -12.96 25.00
CA TRP A 328 15.69 -12.65 23.61
C TRP A 328 15.04 -11.28 23.49
N GLY A 329 15.27 -10.65 22.35
CA GLY A 329 14.64 -9.40 21.94
C GLY A 329 14.96 -9.10 20.48
N ASP A 330 14.76 -7.86 20.03
CA ASP A 330 14.97 -7.49 18.63
C ASP A 330 16.47 -7.48 18.27
N ASN A 331 16.93 -8.52 17.57
CA ASN A 331 18.35 -8.78 17.30
C ASN A 331 19.23 -8.71 18.57
N GLY A 332 18.71 -9.21 19.69
CA GLY A 332 19.37 -9.21 21.00
C GLY A 332 19.16 -7.93 21.83
N GLY A 333 18.72 -6.84 21.19
CA GLY A 333 18.31 -5.60 21.84
C GLY A 333 16.92 -5.70 22.49
N ASP A 334 16.38 -4.55 22.90
CA ASP A 334 15.03 -4.46 23.46
C ASP A 334 13.98 -4.44 22.35
N ILE A 335 12.86 -5.11 22.58
CA ILE A 335 11.68 -5.03 21.72
C ILE A 335 10.91 -3.76 22.09
N ILE A 336 10.70 -2.86 21.13
CA ILE A 336 9.86 -1.66 21.31
C ILE A 336 8.41 -2.02 21.00
N VAL A 337 7.50 -1.71 21.92
CA VAL A 337 6.08 -2.06 21.79
C VAL A 337 5.23 -0.84 22.08
N GLU A 338 4.19 -0.64 21.27
CA GLU A 338 3.17 0.39 21.48
C GLU A 338 2.20 0.01 22.61
N ALA A 339 1.49 0.99 23.14
CA ALA A 339 0.46 0.72 24.13
C ALA A 339 -0.71 -0.06 23.50
N GLY A 340 -1.19 -1.09 24.19
CA GLY A 340 -2.27 -1.93 23.69
C GLY A 340 -2.40 -3.22 24.47
N LYS A 341 -3.42 -4.01 24.14
CA LYS A 341 -3.59 -5.36 24.67
C LYS A 341 -3.30 -6.36 23.55
N TYR A 342 -2.43 -7.30 23.83
CA TYR A 342 -1.91 -8.21 22.82
C TYR A 342 -2.01 -9.66 23.28
N ASP A 343 -2.35 -10.53 22.35
CA ASP A 343 -1.99 -11.94 22.39
C ASP A 343 -0.58 -12.09 21.83
N ILE A 344 0.31 -12.56 22.67
CA ILE A 344 1.75 -12.61 22.42
C ILE A 344 2.15 -14.06 22.26
N TRP A 345 2.87 -14.33 21.17
CA TRP A 345 3.42 -15.64 20.88
C TRP A 345 4.93 -15.53 20.72
N PHE A 346 5.66 -16.46 21.29
CA PHE A 346 7.12 -16.50 21.27
C PHE A 346 7.61 -17.92 20.97
N ASN A 347 8.62 -18.02 20.12
CA ASN A 347 9.29 -19.25 19.77
C ASN A 347 10.74 -19.20 20.27
N ASP A 348 11.08 -20.08 21.20
CA ASP A 348 12.43 -20.09 21.79
C ASP A 348 13.50 -20.74 20.90
N LEU A 349 13.11 -21.47 19.84
CA LEU A 349 14.05 -22.11 18.91
C LEU A 349 14.75 -21.11 17.99
N ASP A 350 14.05 -20.05 17.60
CA ASP A 350 14.54 -19.05 16.65
C ASP A 350 14.33 -17.60 17.12
N GLY A 351 13.80 -17.40 18.32
CA GLY A 351 13.60 -16.09 18.94
C GLY A 351 12.49 -15.26 18.29
N ARG A 352 11.72 -15.81 17.36
CA ARG A 352 10.63 -15.07 16.71
C ARG A 352 9.46 -14.86 17.66
N TYR A 353 8.84 -13.69 17.53
CA TYR A 353 7.69 -13.32 18.33
C TYR A 353 6.64 -12.61 17.49
N MET A 354 5.42 -12.58 18.01
CA MET A 354 4.30 -11.89 17.38
C MET A 354 3.40 -11.25 18.43
N PHE A 355 2.96 -10.04 18.12
CA PHE A 355 1.94 -9.32 18.86
C PHE A 355 0.69 -9.21 17.98
N ILE A 356 -0.39 -9.83 18.42
CA ILE A 356 -1.70 -9.77 17.79
C ILE A 356 -2.59 -8.91 18.67
N SER A 357 -3.05 -7.77 18.15
CA SER A 357 -3.91 -6.87 18.91
C SER A 357 -5.23 -7.54 19.25
N THR A 358 -5.64 -7.47 20.51
CA THR A 358 -6.95 -7.95 20.96
C THR A 358 -7.86 -6.75 21.25
N PRO A 359 -9.17 -6.84 20.98
CA PRO A 359 -10.14 -5.82 21.36
C PRO A 359 -10.15 -5.47 22.86
#